data_AF-A0A6L5K637-F1
#
_entry.id   AF-A0A6L5K637-F1
#
_cell.length_a   1.000
_cell.length_b   1.000
_cell.length_c   1.000
_cell.angle_alpha   90.00
_cell.angle_beta   90.00
_cell.angle_gamma   90.00
#
_symmetry.space_group_name_H-M   'P 1'
#
loop_
_entity.id
_entity.type
_entity.pdbx_description
1 polymer ?
#
loop_
_entity_poly.entity_id
_entity_poly.type
_entity_poly.pdbx_seq_one_letter_code
_entity_poly.pdbx_strand_id
1 'polypeptide(L)'
;PQGVQDRELFANTLEEGKRSALFSSRSSIVQKHYGGHWVHFFYLRVDGEIARVEIPQWAAQDETLLKLTHGLVLDQCRRGQGYPVALSEAHEQAVVTGADRETFWQLVESLLIGEHLPTPTSAKSFSKRTRWI
;
A
#
# COMPACT_ATOMS: atom_id res chain seq x y z
N PRO A 1 9.16 -5.25 -29.74
CA PRO A 1 8.75 -3.85 -29.46
C PRO A 1 8.64 -3.62 -27.95
N GLN A 2 9.55 -2.83 -27.37
CA GLN A 2 9.41 -2.36 -25.99
C GLN A 2 8.19 -1.44 -25.93
N GLY A 3 7.15 -1.85 -25.22
CA GLY A 3 5.96 -1.03 -25.01
C GLY A 3 6.29 0.15 -24.09
N VAL A 4 5.65 1.29 -24.34
CA VAL A 4 5.72 2.48 -23.47
C VAL A 4 4.86 2.23 -22.22
N GLN A 5 5.36 2.58 -21.04
CA GLN A 5 4.58 2.48 -19.81
C GLN A 5 3.60 3.67 -19.68
N ASP A 6 2.40 3.44 -19.14
CA ASP A 6 1.41 4.49 -18.90
C ASP A 6 2.00 5.67 -18.10
N ARG A 7 2.89 5.37 -17.14
CA ARG A 7 3.63 6.36 -16.35
C ARG A 7 4.43 7.32 -17.24
N GLU A 8 5.15 6.80 -18.23
CA GLU A 8 5.99 7.59 -19.13
C GLU A 8 5.14 8.40 -20.10
N LEU A 9 4.03 7.84 -20.58
CA LEU A 9 3.07 8.53 -21.42
C LEU A 9 2.48 9.76 -20.69
N PHE A 10 1.98 9.57 -19.47
CA PHE A 10 1.36 10.64 -18.70
C PHE A 10 2.37 11.62 -18.10
N ALA A 11 3.62 11.21 -17.87
CA ALA A 11 4.69 12.12 -17.49
C ALA A 11 4.97 13.19 -18.56
N ASN A 12 4.70 12.91 -19.83
CA ASN A 12 4.88 13.87 -20.93
C ASN A 12 3.60 14.62 -21.30
N THR A 13 2.43 14.14 -20.87
CA THR A 13 1.13 14.64 -21.33
C THR A 13 0.36 15.41 -20.25
N LEU A 14 0.51 15.05 -18.97
CA LEU A 14 -0.16 15.74 -17.86
C LEU A 14 0.69 16.88 -17.33
N GLU A 15 0.07 18.03 -17.09
CA GLU A 15 0.64 19.13 -16.31
C GLU A 15 0.58 18.83 -14.80
N GLU A 16 1.41 19.52 -14.03
CA GLU A 16 1.49 19.37 -12.58
C GLU A 16 0.14 19.61 -11.89
N GLY A 17 -0.28 18.68 -11.03
CA GLY A 17 -1.59 18.68 -10.36
C GLY A 17 -2.79 18.28 -11.21
N LYS A 18 -2.62 17.97 -12.50
CA LYS A 18 -3.71 17.50 -13.37
C LYS A 18 -3.86 15.98 -13.33
N ARG A 19 -5.10 15.52 -13.49
CA ARG A 19 -5.42 14.10 -13.65
C ARG A 19 -5.80 13.76 -15.09
N SER A 20 -5.57 12.51 -15.48
CA SER A 20 -6.08 11.94 -16.72
C SER A 20 -7.58 11.62 -16.64
N ALA A 21 -8.12 11.10 -17.75
CA ALA A 21 -9.46 10.54 -17.80
C ALA A 21 -9.60 9.34 -16.85
N LEU A 22 -10.85 8.98 -16.55
CA LEU A 22 -11.16 7.77 -15.80
C LEU A 22 -11.04 6.54 -16.69
N PHE A 23 -10.36 5.53 -16.17
CA PHE A 23 -10.23 4.21 -16.77
C PHE A 23 -10.90 3.17 -15.89
N SER A 24 -11.38 2.09 -16.49
CA SER A 24 -11.97 0.95 -15.80
C SER A 24 -11.06 -0.27 -15.94
N SER A 25 -10.77 -0.99 -14.85
CA SER A 25 -10.02 -2.23 -14.92
C SER A 25 -10.85 -3.32 -15.63
N ARG A 26 -10.34 -3.85 -16.75
CA ARG A 26 -11.03 -4.88 -17.57
C ARG A 26 -10.67 -6.32 -17.15
N SER A 27 -10.06 -6.52 -15.99
CA SER A 27 -9.66 -7.87 -15.56
C SER A 27 -10.90 -8.76 -15.37
N SER A 28 -10.95 -9.86 -16.11
CA SER A 28 -12.03 -10.85 -16.08
C SER A 28 -12.23 -11.49 -14.70
N ILE A 29 -11.22 -11.42 -13.82
CA ILE A 29 -11.27 -11.85 -12.42
C ILE A 29 -12.17 -10.94 -11.58
N VAL A 30 -12.11 -9.61 -11.80
CA VAL A 30 -12.95 -8.64 -11.08
C VAL A 30 -14.41 -8.81 -11.48
N GLN A 31 -14.69 -9.04 -12.77
CA GLN A 31 -16.05 -9.31 -13.24
C GLN A 31 -16.65 -10.60 -12.65
N LYS A 32 -15.83 -11.66 -12.47
CA LYS A 32 -16.32 -12.96 -12.01
C LYS A 32 -16.49 -13.08 -10.49
N HIS A 33 -15.76 -12.31 -9.69
CA HIS A 33 -15.74 -12.50 -8.22
C HIS A 33 -16.19 -11.28 -7.41
N TYR A 34 -16.16 -10.08 -7.99
CA TYR A 34 -16.41 -8.83 -7.25
C TYR A 34 -17.73 -8.13 -7.59
N GLY A 35 -18.60 -8.70 -8.44
CA GLY A 35 -19.94 -8.17 -8.68
C GLY A 35 -19.96 -6.67 -9.02
N GLY A 36 -20.69 -5.87 -8.23
CA GLY A 36 -20.79 -4.40 -8.37
C GLY A 36 -19.60 -3.58 -7.83
N HIS A 37 -18.52 -4.22 -7.36
CA HIS A 37 -17.33 -3.55 -6.86
C HIS A 37 -16.32 -3.26 -7.99
N TRP A 38 -16.76 -2.56 -9.04
CA TRP A 38 -15.84 -2.18 -10.10
C TRP A 38 -14.92 -1.07 -9.62
N VAL A 39 -13.63 -1.24 -9.87
CA VAL A 39 -12.61 -0.25 -9.56
C VAL A 39 -12.30 0.55 -10.82
N HIS A 40 -12.44 1.87 -10.70
CA HIS A 40 -11.98 2.83 -11.68
C HIS A 40 -10.66 3.43 -11.20
N PHE A 41 -9.88 3.95 -12.12
CA PHE A 41 -8.62 4.60 -11.77
C PHE A 41 -8.33 5.77 -12.70
N PHE A 42 -7.50 6.69 -12.23
CA PHE A 42 -6.93 7.75 -13.04
C PHE A 42 -5.46 7.95 -12.64
N TYR A 43 -4.70 8.59 -13.52
CA TYR A 43 -3.33 9.00 -13.25
C TYR A 43 -3.32 10.47 -12.86
N LEU A 44 -2.55 10.83 -11.83
CA LEU A 44 -2.39 12.18 -11.32
C LEU A 44 -0.90 12.54 -11.36
N ARG A 45 -0.58 13.70 -11.91
CA ARG A 45 0.77 14.24 -11.82
C ARG A 45 0.94 15.02 -10.53
N VAL A 46 1.96 14.64 -9.76
CA VAL A 46 2.27 15.19 -8.46
C VAL A 46 3.78 15.29 -8.27
N ASP A 47 4.30 16.48 -8.04
CA ASP A 47 5.68 16.80 -7.68
C ASP A 47 6.72 16.05 -8.54
N GLY A 48 6.47 15.98 -9.86
CA GLY A 48 7.35 15.32 -10.82
C GLY A 48 7.15 13.80 -10.98
N GLU A 49 6.25 13.19 -10.21
CA GLU A 49 5.85 11.80 -10.34
C GLU A 49 4.44 11.64 -10.94
N ILE A 50 4.14 10.43 -11.40
CA ILE A 50 2.80 10.04 -11.87
C ILE A 50 2.27 8.95 -10.93
N ALA A 51 1.27 9.34 -10.12
CA ALA A 51 0.56 8.45 -9.21
C ALA A 51 -0.67 7.86 -9.89
N ARG A 52 -0.96 6.59 -9.60
CA ARG A 52 -2.22 5.93 -10.00
C ARG A 52 -3.16 5.90 -8.80
N VAL A 53 -4.31 6.55 -8.94
CA VAL A 53 -5.34 6.61 -7.90
C VAL A 53 -6.48 5.68 -8.31
N GLU A 54 -6.79 4.71 -7.46
CA GLU A 54 -7.90 3.77 -7.66
C GLU A 54 -9.07 4.12 -6.75
N ILE A 55 -10.27 4.13 -7.32
CA ILE A 55 -11.51 4.51 -6.64
C ILE A 55 -12.64 3.54 -7.00
N PRO A 56 -13.61 3.34 -6.11
CA PRO A 56 -14.79 2.53 -6.43
C PRO A 56 -15.68 3.23 -7.47
N GLN A 57 -16.44 2.44 -8.22
CA GLN A 57 -17.31 2.91 -9.29
C GLN A 57 -18.28 4.02 -8.87
N TRP A 58 -18.89 3.93 -7.68
CA TRP A 58 -19.82 4.95 -7.20
C TRP A 58 -19.13 6.32 -7.02
N ALA A 59 -17.86 6.33 -6.59
CA ALA A 59 -17.08 7.57 -6.48
C ALA A 59 -16.65 8.09 -7.85
N ALA A 60 -16.45 7.20 -8.83
CA ALA A 60 -16.09 7.57 -10.18
C ALA A 60 -17.27 8.14 -10.99
N GLN A 61 -18.51 7.73 -10.66
CA GLN A 61 -19.74 8.16 -11.33
C GLN A 61 -20.29 9.49 -10.78
N ASP A 62 -19.95 9.84 -9.54
CA ASP A 62 -20.29 11.13 -8.95
C ASP A 62 -19.16 12.14 -9.17
N GLU A 63 -19.42 13.18 -9.96
CA GLU A 63 -18.42 14.20 -10.30
C GLU A 63 -17.94 14.99 -9.07
N THR A 64 -18.80 15.18 -8.06
CA THR A 64 -18.46 15.88 -6.83
C THR A 64 -17.47 15.05 -6.01
N LEU A 65 -17.77 13.76 -5.82
CA LEU A 65 -16.89 12.85 -5.11
C LEU A 65 -15.56 12.68 -5.84
N LEU A 66 -15.58 12.55 -7.16
CA LEU A 66 -14.37 12.46 -7.97
C LEU A 66 -13.47 13.70 -7.84
N LYS A 67 -14.05 14.90 -7.90
CA LYS A 67 -13.32 16.16 -7.68
C LYS A 67 -12.75 16.25 -6.27
N LEU A 68 -13.53 15.83 -5.27
CA LEU A 68 -13.10 15.81 -3.88
C LEU A 68 -11.91 14.86 -3.69
N THR A 69 -11.99 13.63 -4.20
CA THR A 69 -10.88 12.67 -4.14
C THR A 69 -9.62 13.21 -4.81
N HIS A 70 -9.74 13.77 -6.02
CA HIS A 70 -8.60 14.41 -6.70
C HIS A 70 -8.00 15.53 -5.85
N GLY A 71 -8.82 16.46 -5.34
CA GLY A 71 -8.35 17.57 -4.53
C GLY A 71 -7.66 17.12 -3.24
N LEU A 72 -8.24 16.17 -2.51
CA LEU A 72 -7.67 15.65 -1.26
C LEU A 72 -6.36 14.92 -1.49
N VAL A 73 -6.26 14.06 -2.52
CA VAL A 73 -5.01 13.36 -2.85
C VAL A 73 -3.91 14.37 -3.20
N LEU A 74 -4.25 15.38 -4.01
CA LEU A 74 -3.28 16.42 -4.38
C LEU A 74 -2.84 17.26 -3.18
N ASP A 75 -3.75 17.63 -2.28
CA ASP A 75 -3.42 18.34 -1.03
C ASP A 75 -2.49 17.51 -0.14
N GLN A 76 -2.81 16.24 0.06
CA GLN A 76 -2.01 15.33 0.88
C GLN A 76 -0.60 15.14 0.31
N CYS A 77 -0.46 14.99 -1.00
CA CYS A 77 0.86 14.88 -1.60
C CYS A 77 1.66 16.17 -1.50
N ARG A 78 1.04 17.34 -1.72
CA ARG A 78 1.73 18.64 -1.57
C ARG A 78 2.27 18.83 -0.16
N ARG A 79 1.53 18.37 0.85
CA ARG A 79 1.91 18.43 2.26
C ARG A 79 3.00 17.42 2.62
N GLY A 80 3.11 16.32 1.88
CA GLY A 80 4.10 15.26 2.06
C GLY A 80 5.23 15.23 1.03
N GLN A 81 5.50 16.34 0.34
CA GLN A 81 6.57 16.45 -0.68
C GLN A 81 6.46 15.41 -1.82
N GLY A 82 5.25 15.23 -2.37
CA GLY A 82 4.99 14.34 -3.51
C GLY A 82 4.34 13.00 -3.15
N TYR A 83 4.31 12.63 -1.86
CA TYR A 83 3.67 11.41 -1.39
C TYR A 83 2.59 11.70 -0.35
N PRO A 84 1.42 11.03 -0.37
CA PRO A 84 0.38 11.27 0.64
C PRO A 84 0.89 10.98 2.05
N VAL A 85 0.84 11.97 2.94
CA VAL A 85 1.28 11.84 4.35
C VAL A 85 0.61 10.65 5.03
N ALA A 86 -0.69 10.45 4.81
CA ALA A 86 -1.43 9.31 5.37
C ALA A 86 -0.91 7.93 4.91
N LEU A 87 -0.40 7.82 3.69
CA LEU A 87 0.23 6.57 3.22
C LEU A 87 1.63 6.41 3.81
N SER A 88 2.36 7.52 4.00
CA SER A 88 3.66 7.51 4.67
C SER A 88 3.53 7.05 6.12
N GLU A 89 2.58 7.60 6.86
CA GLU A 89 2.28 7.20 8.24
C GLU A 89 1.81 5.75 8.32
N ALA A 90 0.91 5.32 7.41
CA ALA A 90 0.48 3.92 7.36
C ALA A 90 1.64 2.96 7.02
N HIS A 91 2.57 3.36 6.15
CA HIS A 91 3.77 2.59 5.85
C HIS A 91 4.66 2.46 7.09
N GLU A 92 4.94 3.57 7.79
CA GLU A 92 5.72 3.56 9.03
C GLU A 92 5.07 2.70 10.13
N GLN A 93 3.75 2.78 10.32
CA GLN A 93 3.03 1.99 11.31
C GLN A 93 2.92 0.50 10.95
N ALA A 94 3.00 0.15 9.67
CA ALA A 94 2.97 -1.24 9.20
C ALA A 94 4.35 -1.93 9.25
N VAL A 95 5.43 -1.19 9.55
CA VAL A 95 6.76 -1.79 9.70
C VAL A 95 6.83 -2.57 11.01
N VAL A 96 6.75 -3.90 10.90
CA VAL A 96 7.09 -4.79 12.03
C VAL A 96 8.60 -4.79 12.19
N THR A 97 9.09 -4.10 13.21
CA THR A 97 10.53 -3.98 13.48
C THR A 97 11.12 -5.28 14.04
N GLY A 98 12.45 -5.36 14.06
CA GLY A 98 13.16 -6.50 14.67
C GLY A 98 12.82 -6.67 16.16
N ALA A 99 12.62 -5.55 16.88
CA ALA A 99 12.22 -5.55 18.27
C ALA A 99 10.78 -6.06 18.46
N ASP A 100 9.85 -5.66 17.60
CA ASP A 100 8.45 -6.13 17.66
C ASP A 100 8.35 -7.65 17.49
N ARG A 101 9.21 -8.22 16.62
CA ARG A 101 9.30 -9.67 16.44
C ARG A 101 9.83 -10.37 17.69
N GLU A 102 10.83 -9.80 18.35
CA GLU A 102 11.40 -10.37 19.57
C GLU A 102 10.40 -10.32 20.73
N THR A 103 9.70 -9.20 20.91
CA THR A 103 8.61 -9.07 21.89
C THR A 103 7.47 -10.05 21.62
N PHE A 104 7.07 -10.24 20.36
CA PHE A 104 6.07 -11.24 19.99
C PHE A 104 6.51 -12.65 20.40
N TRP A 105 7.75 -13.05 20.13
CA TRP A 105 8.25 -14.37 20.53
C TRP A 105 8.34 -14.53 22.04
N GLN A 106 8.75 -13.50 22.78
CA GLN A 106 8.76 -13.52 24.24
C GLN A 106 7.34 -13.68 24.82
N LEU A 107 6.34 -13.02 24.23
CA LEU A 107 4.94 -13.15 24.63
C LEU A 107 4.40 -14.56 24.35
N VAL A 108 4.67 -15.09 23.16
CA VAL A 108 4.28 -16.47 22.77
C VAL A 108 4.95 -17.50 23.70
N GLU A 109 6.24 -17.34 24.00
CA GLU A 109 6.97 -18.22 24.92
C GLU A 109 6.38 -18.16 26.34
N SER A 110 6.05 -16.95 26.82
CA SER A 110 5.42 -16.75 28.14
C SER A 110 4.03 -17.40 28.24
N LEU A 111 3.21 -17.30 27.18
CA LEU A 111 1.89 -17.92 27.12
C LEU A 111 1.97 -19.45 27.04
N LEU A 112 2.92 -19.99 26.27
CA LEU A 112 3.14 -21.44 26.18
C LEU A 112 3.63 -22.03 27.51
N ILE A 113 4.49 -21.31 28.23
CA ILE A 113 4.93 -21.69 29.58
C ILE A 113 3.75 -21.66 30.56
N GLY A 114 2.88 -20.64 30.49
CA GLY A 114 1.68 -20.55 31.32
C GLY A 114 0.71 -21.72 31.10
N GLU A 115 0.55 -22.15 29.86
CA GLU A 115 -0.31 -23.27 29.46
C GLU A 115 0.38 -24.66 29.54
N HIS A 116 1.60 -24.73 30.11
CA HIS A 116 2.38 -25.97 30.28
C HIS A 116 2.63 -26.75 28.97
N LEU A 117 2.69 -26.05 27.84
CA LEU A 117 2.95 -26.64 26.53
C LEU A 117 4.46 -26.65 26.23
N PRO A 118 4.98 -27.70 25.56
CA PRO A 118 6.40 -27.77 25.24
C PRO A 118 6.77 -26.63 24.27
N THR A 119 7.72 -25.78 24.67
CA THR A 119 8.28 -24.72 23.82
C THR A 119 9.29 -25.34 22.84
N PRO A 120 9.07 -25.28 21.52
CA PRO A 120 10.06 -25.76 20.56
C PRO A 120 11.15 -24.70 20.40
N THR A 121 12.08 -24.62 21.36
CA THR A 121 13.33 -23.89 21.13
C THR A 121 14.09 -24.60 20.02
N SER A 122 14.06 -24.04 18.81
CA SER A 122 14.83 -24.55 17.67
C SER A 122 16.30 -24.68 18.05
N ALA A 123 16.90 -25.85 17.81
CA ALA A 123 18.32 -26.14 18.04
C ALA A 123 19.26 -25.11 17.37
N LYS A 124 18.77 -24.39 16.35
CA LYS A 124 19.49 -23.31 15.65
C LYS A 124 19.66 -22.05 16.48
N SER A 125 18.72 -21.74 17.38
CA SER A 125 18.81 -20.63 18.34
C SER A 125 19.70 -20.98 19.54
N PHE A 126 19.80 -22.27 19.88
CA PHE A 126 20.75 -22.75 20.90
C PHE A 126 22.19 -22.64 20.39
N SER A 127 22.46 -23.08 19.16
CA SER A 127 23.78 -23.02 18.51
C SER A 127 24.35 -21.60 18.35
N LYS A 128 23.51 -20.56 18.36
CA LYS A 128 23.96 -19.16 18.34
C LYS A 128 24.25 -18.59 19.73
N ARG A 129 23.69 -19.18 20.80
CA ARG A 129 23.96 -18.82 22.20
C ARG A 129 25.17 -19.56 22.78
N THR A 130 25.44 -20.80 22.36
CA THR A 130 26.69 -21.50 22.62
C THR A 130 27.74 -21.16 21.55
N ARG A 131 28.24 -19.92 21.59
CA ARG A 131 29.57 -19.64 21.03
C ARG A 131 30.57 -19.86 22.16
N TRP A 132 31.38 -20.92 22.03
CA TRP A 132 32.48 -21.34 22.93
C TRP A 132 32.09 -22.16 24.17
N ILE A 133 32.17 -23.49 24.02
CA ILE A 133 33.10 -24.30 24.82
C ILE A 133 34.13 -24.85 23.85
#